data_AF-A0AAD6UC70-F1
#
_entry.id   AF-A0AAD6UC70-F1
#
_cell.length_a   1.000
_cell.length_b   1.000
_cell.length_c   1.000
_cell.angle_alpha   90.00
_cell.angle_beta   90.00
_cell.angle_gamma   90.00
#
_symmetry.space_group_name_H-M   'P 1'
#
loop_
_entity.id
_entity.type
_entity.pdbx_description
1 polymer ?
#
loop_
_entity_poly.entity_id
_entity_poly.type
_entity_poly.pdbx_seq_one_letter_code
_entity_poly.pdbx_strand_id
1 'polypeptide(L)'
;MLSFALKLVWFVLCIIGTVISWVVLVAFGSLLGSRWVPMSFCIALTVLEGMFCLGMIWRMDPFRMPRSFCVAQAILIHVSTYVLTGLSMAFCIATNFHILRPKTWANLEQCVFPLFPLRTNTRARSLRWRRVYIIPVIVYPATISVVQITLNLHFNAIQPTDEMHCDASVAVGASCHYIHPSLPLRGPSLPVCRAQAAFSALRH
;
A
#
# COMPACT_ATOMS: atom_id res chain seq x y z
N MET A 1 8.43 -0.56 25.58
CA MET A 1 6.96 -0.73 25.62
C MET A 1 6.29 0.63 25.74
N LEU A 2 5.55 1.04 24.71
CA LEU A 2 4.85 2.32 24.70
C LEU A 2 3.73 2.33 25.75
N SER A 3 3.51 3.44 26.46
CA SER A 3 2.45 3.54 27.47
C SER A 3 1.08 3.28 26.85
N PHE A 4 0.20 2.59 27.58
CA PHE A 4 -1.15 2.26 27.10
C PHE A 4 -1.95 3.50 26.71
N ALA A 5 -1.74 4.61 27.42
CA ALA A 5 -2.35 5.90 27.11
C ALA A 5 -1.98 6.40 25.70
N LEU A 6 -0.72 6.25 25.27
CA LEU A 6 -0.28 6.69 23.95
C LEU A 6 -0.92 5.86 22.83
N LYS A 7 -1.11 4.56 23.06
CA LYS A 7 -1.84 3.66 22.14
C LYS A 7 -3.30 4.09 21.96
N LEU A 8 -3.96 4.45 23.05
CA LEU A 8 -5.35 4.90 23.04
C LEU A 8 -5.50 6.26 22.34
N VAL A 9 -4.61 7.21 22.62
CA VAL A 9 -4.61 8.52 21.94
C VAL A 9 -4.39 8.35 20.44
N TRP A 10 -3.42 7.51 20.05
CA TRP A 10 -3.18 7.17 18.65
C TRP A 10 -4.43 6.61 17.97
N PHE A 11 -5.09 5.65 18.61
CA PHE A 11 -6.33 5.06 18.11
C PHE A 11 -7.46 6.08 17.92
N VAL A 12 -7.70 6.95 18.91
CA VAL A 12 -8.72 8.01 18.79
C VAL A 12 -8.39 8.96 17.64
N LEU A 13 -7.11 9.32 17.49
CA LEU A 13 -6.65 10.18 16.41
C LEU A 13 -6.88 9.53 15.04
N CYS A 14 -6.63 8.23 14.91
CA CYS A 14 -6.84 7.49 13.66
C CYS A 14 -8.32 7.35 13.29
N ILE A 15 -9.22 7.11 14.25
CA ILE A 15 -10.67 7.10 14.01
C ILE A 15 -11.15 8.47 13.53
N ILE A 16 -10.77 9.53 14.23
CA ILE A 16 -11.18 10.90 13.86
C ILE A 16 -10.63 11.23 12.46
N GLY A 17 -9.37 10.91 12.18
CA GLY A 17 -8.77 11.07 10.85
C GLY A 17 -9.50 10.29 9.76
N THR A 18 -9.96 9.08 10.06
CA THR A 18 -10.74 8.25 9.12
C THR A 18 -12.11 8.86 8.84
N VAL A 19 -12.81 9.36 9.86
CA VAL A 19 -14.11 10.02 9.67
C VAL A 19 -13.97 11.32 8.88
N ILE A 20 -12.98 12.16 9.22
CA ILE A 20 -12.74 13.43 8.53
C ILE A 20 -12.36 13.16 7.07
N SER A 21 -11.46 12.20 6.80
CA SER A 21 -11.06 11.85 5.43
C SER A 21 -12.24 11.34 4.60
N TRP A 22 -13.17 10.59 5.19
CA TRP A 22 -14.42 10.19 4.53
C TRP A 22 -15.23 11.39 4.04
N VAL A 23 -15.47 12.36 4.93
CA VAL A 23 -16.26 13.56 4.59
C VAL A 23 -15.58 14.35 3.47
N VAL A 24 -14.27 14.59 3.59
CA VAL A 24 -13.50 15.36 2.61
C VAL A 24 -13.46 14.67 1.24
N LEU A 25 -13.21 13.37 1.19
CA LEU A 25 -13.10 12.61 -0.07
C LEU A 25 -14.45 12.45 -0.77
N VAL A 26 -15.54 12.27 -0.02
CA VAL A 26 -16.90 12.20 -0.58
C VAL A 26 -17.32 13.56 -1.16
N ALA A 27 -17.01 14.66 -0.47
CA ALA A 27 -17.24 16.01 -0.99
C ALA A 27 -16.41 16.25 -2.27
N PHE A 28 -15.13 15.90 -2.25
CA PHE A 28 -14.23 16.02 -3.39
C PHE A 28 -14.69 15.19 -4.60
N GLY A 29 -15.14 13.96 -4.39
CA GLY A 29 -15.70 13.10 -5.43
C GLY A 29 -16.97 13.66 -6.07
N SER A 30 -17.75 14.43 -5.30
CA SER A 30 -18.96 15.10 -5.80
C SER A 30 -18.61 16.30 -6.68
N LEU A 31 -17.55 17.06 -6.35
CA LEU A 31 -17.04 18.15 -7.19
C LEU A 31 -16.46 17.65 -8.52
N LEU A 32 -15.78 16.51 -8.49
CA LEU A 32 -15.15 15.92 -9.67
C LEU A 32 -16.11 15.11 -10.56
N GLY A 33 -17.36 14.91 -10.12
CA GLY A 33 -18.37 14.12 -10.83
C GLY A 33 -18.01 12.63 -10.97
N SER A 34 -17.08 12.13 -10.14
CA SER A 34 -16.64 10.73 -10.11
C SER A 34 -16.41 10.28 -8.68
N ARG A 35 -17.30 9.40 -8.19
CA ARG A 35 -17.27 8.92 -6.80
C ARG A 35 -16.43 7.66 -6.60
N TRP A 36 -16.06 6.96 -7.67
CA TRP A 36 -15.48 5.62 -7.55
C TRP A 36 -14.08 5.63 -6.90
N VAL A 37 -13.20 6.55 -7.31
CA VAL A 37 -11.86 6.68 -6.74
C VAL A 37 -11.89 7.03 -5.25
N PRO A 38 -12.55 8.12 -4.80
CA PRO A 38 -12.60 8.45 -3.38
C PRO A 38 -13.29 7.36 -2.55
N MET A 39 -14.35 6.73 -3.05
CA MET A 39 -14.99 5.61 -2.34
C MET A 39 -14.02 4.43 -2.17
N SER A 40 -13.30 4.04 -3.23
CA SER A 40 -12.32 2.95 -3.13
C SER A 40 -11.18 3.26 -2.15
N PHE A 41 -10.73 4.52 -2.10
CA PHE A 41 -9.70 4.97 -1.17
C PHE A 41 -10.20 4.95 0.28
N CYS A 42 -11.40 5.48 0.53
CA CYS A 42 -12.06 5.45 1.83
C CYS A 42 -12.25 4.02 2.34
N ILE A 43 -12.68 3.09 1.48
CA ILE A 43 -12.85 1.68 1.84
C ILE A 43 -11.49 1.07 2.23
N ALA A 44 -10.46 1.25 1.40
CA ALA A 44 -9.13 0.71 1.70
C ALA A 44 -8.54 1.28 3.01
N LEU A 45 -8.75 2.58 3.27
CA LEU A 45 -8.37 3.20 4.55
C LEU A 45 -9.14 2.60 5.74
N THR A 46 -10.46 2.39 5.61
CA THR A 46 -11.25 1.80 6.70
C THR A 46 -10.89 0.36 6.98
N VAL A 47 -10.49 -0.42 5.97
CA VAL A 47 -10.00 -1.78 6.16
C VAL A 47 -8.68 -1.75 6.89
N LEU A 48 -7.74 -0.90 6.47
CA LEU A 48 -6.45 -0.72 7.13
C LEU A 48 -6.64 -0.36 8.61
N GLU A 49 -7.44 0.68 8.88
CA GLU A 49 -7.73 1.13 10.24
C GLU A 49 -8.48 0.07 11.05
N GLY A 50 -9.48 -0.59 10.46
CA GLY A 50 -10.22 -1.67 11.10
C GLY A 50 -9.31 -2.80 11.58
N MET A 51 -8.28 -3.15 10.81
CA MET A 51 -7.29 -4.15 11.21
C MET A 51 -6.38 -3.68 12.35
N PHE A 52 -6.02 -2.40 12.40
CA PHE A 52 -5.34 -1.81 13.55
C PHE A 52 -6.23 -1.84 14.80
N CYS A 53 -7.49 -1.44 14.65
CA CYS A 53 -8.50 -1.45 15.71
C CYS A 53 -8.75 -2.86 16.27
N LEU A 54 -8.83 -3.87 15.40
CA LEU A 54 -8.96 -5.25 15.85
C LEU A 54 -7.75 -5.73 16.66
N GLY A 55 -6.54 -5.25 16.37
CA GLY A 55 -5.36 -5.56 17.19
C GLY A 55 -5.46 -5.04 18.62
N MET A 56 -6.18 -3.94 18.84
CA MET A 56 -6.38 -3.34 20.16
C MET A 56 -7.27 -4.18 21.08
N ILE A 57 -8.19 -4.99 20.54
CA ILE A 57 -9.10 -5.82 21.37
C ILE A 57 -8.31 -6.86 22.20
N TRP A 58 -7.14 -7.27 21.71
CA TRP A 58 -6.23 -8.20 22.37
C TRP A 58 -5.20 -7.50 23.28
N ARG A 59 -5.45 -6.23 23.65
CA ARG A 59 -4.52 -5.38 24.42
C ARG A 59 -3.13 -5.25 23.81
N MET A 60 -2.96 -5.57 22.53
CA MET A 60 -1.67 -5.68 21.86
C MET A 60 -0.67 -6.61 22.55
N ASP A 61 -1.16 -7.68 23.20
CA ASP A 61 -0.30 -8.78 23.66
C ASP A 61 -0.20 -9.82 22.55
N PRO A 62 0.89 -9.86 21.77
CA PRO A 62 1.02 -10.78 20.64
C PRO A 62 1.03 -12.25 21.09
N PHE A 63 1.39 -12.52 22.34
CA PHE A 63 1.38 -13.87 22.94
C PHE A 63 -0.02 -14.39 23.27
N ARG A 64 -1.02 -13.52 23.40
CA ARG A 64 -2.42 -13.93 23.64
C ARG A 64 -3.21 -14.12 22.35
N MET A 65 -2.67 -13.65 21.23
CA MET A 65 -3.34 -13.67 19.95
C MET A 65 -3.09 -15.01 19.22
N PRO A 66 -4.12 -15.64 18.62
CA PRO A 66 -3.90 -16.84 17.83
C PRO A 66 -3.01 -16.52 16.61
N ARG A 67 -2.06 -17.41 16.33
CA ARG A 67 -1.06 -17.24 15.25
C ARG A 67 -1.69 -16.93 13.89
N SER A 68 -2.82 -17.56 13.57
CA SER A 68 -3.55 -17.33 12.32
C SER A 68 -4.05 -15.88 12.18
N PHE A 69 -4.50 -15.28 13.28
CA PHE A 69 -4.98 -13.91 13.30
C PHE A 69 -3.82 -12.92 13.08
N CYS A 70 -2.72 -13.14 13.78
CA CYS A 70 -1.47 -12.37 13.64
C CYS A 70 -0.97 -12.34 12.18
N VAL A 71 -0.97 -13.50 11.52
CA VAL A 71 -0.61 -13.62 10.09
C VAL A 71 -1.62 -12.88 9.20
N ALA A 72 -2.92 -13.09 9.42
CA ALA A 72 -3.96 -12.42 8.62
C ALA A 72 -3.91 -10.90 8.77
N GLN A 73 -3.68 -10.39 9.98
CA GLN A 73 -3.56 -8.97 10.26
C GLN A 73 -2.41 -8.34 9.49
N ALA A 74 -1.21 -8.95 9.53
CA ALA A 74 -0.05 -8.46 8.79
C ALA A 74 -0.32 -8.43 7.28
N ILE A 75 -0.86 -9.52 6.73
CA ILE A 75 -1.18 -9.61 5.29
C ILE A 75 -2.20 -8.54 4.89
N LEU A 76 -3.27 -8.36 5.67
CA LEU A 76 -4.31 -7.40 5.35
C LEU A 76 -3.82 -5.95 5.42
N ILE A 77 -2.94 -5.63 6.38
CA ILE A 77 -2.29 -4.31 6.47
C ILE A 77 -1.48 -4.06 5.19
N HIS A 78 -0.62 -5.00 4.80
CA HIS A 78 0.20 -4.83 3.60
C HIS A 78 -0.64 -4.73 2.31
N VAL A 79 -1.61 -5.61 2.13
CA VAL A 79 -2.51 -5.58 0.97
C VAL A 79 -3.22 -4.22 0.89
N SER A 80 -3.73 -3.71 2.01
CA SER A 80 -4.39 -2.41 2.07
C SER A 80 -3.43 -1.27 1.71
N THR A 81 -2.18 -1.31 2.17
CA THR A 81 -1.17 -0.31 1.79
C THR A 81 -0.86 -0.33 0.29
N TYR A 82 -0.71 -1.51 -0.33
CA TYR A 82 -0.48 -1.60 -1.77
C TYR A 82 -1.66 -1.11 -2.60
N VAL A 83 -2.89 -1.38 -2.14
CA VAL A 83 -4.10 -0.84 -2.77
C VAL A 83 -4.13 0.68 -2.67
N LEU A 84 -3.81 1.26 -1.52
CA LEU A 84 -3.72 2.71 -1.34
C LEU A 84 -2.65 3.34 -2.24
N THR A 85 -1.48 2.72 -2.35
CA THR A 85 -0.41 3.15 -3.27
C THR A 85 -0.84 3.06 -4.74
N GLY A 86 -1.52 1.99 -5.13
CA GLY A 86 -2.07 1.84 -6.48
C GLY A 86 -3.11 2.91 -6.81
N LEU A 87 -3.99 3.21 -5.85
CA LEU A 87 -4.99 4.27 -5.98
C LEU A 87 -4.37 5.67 -6.05
N SER A 88 -3.37 5.97 -5.22
CA SER A 88 -2.68 7.25 -5.26
C SER A 88 -1.94 7.44 -6.59
N MET A 89 -1.28 6.39 -7.09
CA MET A 89 -0.65 6.40 -8.41
C MET A 89 -1.67 6.65 -9.53
N ALA A 90 -2.81 5.96 -9.50
CA ALA A 90 -3.89 6.18 -10.47
C ALA A 90 -4.41 7.63 -10.43
N PHE A 91 -4.54 8.20 -9.22
CA PHE A 91 -4.96 9.59 -9.03
C PHE A 91 -3.92 10.60 -9.55
N CYS A 92 -2.64 10.36 -9.31
CA CYS A 92 -1.55 11.17 -9.84
C CYS A 92 -1.55 11.13 -11.38
N ILE A 93 -1.71 9.95 -11.99
CA ILE A 93 -1.81 9.79 -13.44
C ILE A 93 -3.01 10.56 -13.99
N ALA A 94 -4.18 10.43 -13.36
CA ALA A 94 -5.39 11.13 -13.79
C ALA A 94 -5.22 12.67 -13.71
N THR A 95 -4.64 13.16 -12.62
CA THR A 95 -4.35 14.59 -12.41
C THR A 95 -3.32 15.10 -13.42
N ASN A 96 -2.26 14.34 -13.67
CA ASN A 96 -1.25 14.68 -14.69
C ASN A 96 -1.87 14.76 -16.08
N PHE A 97 -2.73 13.82 -16.46
CA PHE A 97 -3.44 13.90 -17.73
C PHE A 97 -4.37 15.10 -17.82
N HIS A 98 -4.98 15.52 -16.70
CA HIS A 98 -5.82 16.71 -16.68
C HIS A 98 -5.02 18.00 -16.90
N ILE A 99 -3.85 18.11 -16.26
CA ILE A 99 -2.95 19.28 -16.37
C ILE A 99 -2.26 19.32 -17.74
N LEU A 100 -1.79 18.18 -18.22
CA LEU A 100 -1.01 18.04 -19.46
C LEU A 100 -1.88 17.97 -20.74
N ARG A 101 -3.19 18.22 -20.67
CA ARG A 101 -4.03 18.43 -21.86
C ARG A 101 -4.19 19.93 -22.15
N PRO A 102 -3.19 20.64 -22.71
CA PRO A 102 -3.48 21.92 -23.33
C PRO A 102 -4.45 21.66 -24.49
N LYS A 103 -5.41 22.58 -24.67
CA LYS A 103 -6.51 22.54 -25.66
C LYS A 103 -6.11 22.16 -27.10
N THR A 104 -4.81 22.17 -27.43
CA THR A 104 -4.21 22.03 -28.76
C THR A 104 -3.85 20.59 -29.20
N TRP A 105 -3.96 19.57 -28.34
CA TRP A 105 -3.42 18.21 -28.64
C TRP A 105 -4.42 17.20 -29.23
N ALA A 106 -5.53 17.63 -29.82
CA ALA A 106 -6.48 16.73 -30.48
C ALA A 106 -5.85 15.93 -31.65
N ASN A 107 -4.69 16.36 -32.17
CA ASN A 107 -4.05 15.74 -33.34
C ASN A 107 -2.73 15.00 -33.04
N LEU A 108 -2.27 14.92 -31.79
CA LEU A 108 -0.96 14.33 -31.43
C LEU A 108 -1.06 13.10 -30.51
N GLU A 109 -2.24 12.45 -30.43
CA GLU A 109 -2.48 11.26 -29.58
C GLU A 109 -1.69 10.00 -29.99
N GLN A 110 -0.78 10.05 -30.97
CA GLN A 110 -0.04 8.87 -31.43
C GLN A 110 1.34 8.65 -30.80
N CYS A 111 2.00 9.64 -30.18
CA CYS A 111 3.45 9.52 -29.94
C CYS A 111 3.95 9.46 -28.49
N VAL A 112 3.11 9.65 -27.46
CA VAL A 112 3.66 9.90 -26.11
C VAL A 112 3.88 8.62 -25.27
N PHE A 113 3.30 7.46 -25.60
CA PHE A 113 3.63 6.20 -24.92
C PHE A 113 3.51 4.98 -25.86
N PRO A 114 4.61 4.47 -26.45
CA PRO A 114 4.58 3.33 -27.37
C PRO A 114 4.19 1.99 -26.70
N LEU A 115 4.15 1.93 -25.36
CA LEU A 115 3.78 0.71 -24.63
C LEU A 115 2.26 0.54 -24.43
N PHE A 116 1.46 1.61 -24.58
CA PHE A 116 0.01 1.56 -24.33
C PHE A 116 -0.78 2.39 -25.35
N PRO A 117 -1.38 1.76 -26.37
CA PRO A 117 -2.24 2.46 -27.32
C PRO A 117 -3.53 2.94 -26.63
N LEU A 118 -3.56 4.21 -26.22
CA LEU A 118 -4.75 4.85 -25.65
C LEU A 118 -5.71 5.27 -26.76
N ARG A 119 -6.63 4.38 -27.14
CA ARG A 119 -7.77 4.76 -27.97
C ARG A 119 -8.72 5.63 -27.16
N THR A 120 -8.73 6.95 -27.38
CA THR A 120 -9.65 7.87 -26.72
C THR A 120 -10.74 8.32 -27.70
N ASN A 121 -11.88 7.64 -27.68
CA ASN A 121 -13.10 8.12 -28.32
C ASN A 121 -14.06 8.55 -27.20
N THR A 122 -14.90 9.56 -27.45
CA THR A 122 -15.95 10.16 -26.59
C THR A 122 -15.56 11.18 -25.50
N ARG A 123 -15.92 12.43 -25.82
CA ARG A 123 -16.36 13.59 -24.99
C ARG A 123 -16.17 13.47 -23.46
N ALA A 124 -15.11 14.15 -23.01
CA ALA A 124 -14.92 14.89 -21.76
C ALA A 124 -15.94 14.71 -20.61
N ARG A 125 -15.79 13.64 -19.83
CA ARG A 125 -15.90 13.72 -18.37
C ARG A 125 -14.52 13.38 -17.81
N SER A 126 -13.89 14.37 -17.18
CA SER A 126 -12.48 14.38 -16.77
C SER A 126 -12.03 13.13 -15.99
N LEU A 127 -12.93 12.48 -15.25
CA LEU A 127 -12.62 11.35 -14.37
C LEU A 127 -13.53 10.12 -14.58
N ARG A 128 -13.95 9.85 -15.81
CA ARG A 128 -14.66 8.60 -16.11
C ARG A 128 -13.70 7.40 -15.98
N TRP A 129 -14.17 6.34 -15.34
CA TRP A 129 -13.45 5.06 -15.22
C TRP A 129 -12.92 4.61 -16.58
N ARG A 130 -11.59 4.48 -16.70
CA ARG A 130 -10.90 4.02 -17.91
C ARG A 130 -10.21 2.71 -17.59
N ARG A 131 -10.26 1.74 -18.52
CA ARG A 131 -9.63 0.42 -18.35
C ARG A 131 -8.13 0.50 -18.03
N VAL A 132 -7.45 1.57 -18.42
CA VAL A 132 -6.04 1.81 -18.09
C VAL A 132 -5.79 1.88 -16.58
N TYR A 133 -6.75 2.37 -15.79
CA TYR A 133 -6.60 2.44 -14.33
C TYR A 133 -6.66 1.07 -13.64
N ILE A 134 -7.10 0.01 -14.34
CA ILE A 134 -7.09 -1.36 -13.80
C ILE A 134 -5.66 -1.82 -13.49
N ILE A 135 -4.66 -1.33 -14.22
CA ILE A 135 -3.27 -1.75 -14.06
C ILE A 135 -2.72 -1.31 -12.69
N PRO A 136 -2.67 -0.01 -12.35
CA PRO A 136 -2.16 0.42 -11.04
C PRO A 136 -3.10 0.02 -9.89
N VAL A 137 -4.42 -0.10 -10.12
CA VAL A 137 -5.37 -0.37 -9.03
C VAL A 137 -5.54 -1.86 -8.71
N ILE A 138 -5.41 -2.74 -9.70
CA ILE A 138 -5.67 -4.18 -9.52
C ILE A 138 -4.41 -5.00 -9.77
N VAL A 139 -3.76 -4.81 -10.93
CA VAL A 139 -2.61 -5.65 -11.32
C VAL A 139 -1.43 -5.44 -10.38
N TYR A 140 -1.11 -4.18 -10.06
CA TYR A 140 -0.01 -3.85 -9.16
C TYR A 140 -0.18 -4.44 -7.74
N PRO A 141 -1.27 -4.15 -6.99
CA PRO A 141 -1.42 -4.71 -5.65
C PRO A 141 -1.61 -6.23 -5.68
N ALA A 142 -2.25 -6.81 -6.71
CA ALA A 142 -2.41 -8.26 -6.80
C ALA A 142 -1.06 -8.96 -7.00
N THR A 143 -0.21 -8.46 -7.91
CA THR A 143 1.10 -9.08 -8.17
C THR A 143 2.02 -8.97 -6.97
N ILE A 144 2.09 -7.80 -6.33
CA ILE A 144 2.92 -7.61 -5.15
C ILE A 144 2.39 -8.40 -3.94
N SER A 145 1.08 -8.43 -3.71
CA SER A 145 0.52 -9.19 -2.59
C SER A 145 0.74 -10.69 -2.74
N VAL A 146 0.60 -11.25 -3.94
CA VAL A 146 0.90 -12.67 -4.20
C VAL A 146 2.36 -12.99 -3.90
N VAL A 147 3.30 -12.16 -4.38
CA VAL A 147 4.73 -12.33 -4.09
C VAL A 147 4.99 -12.25 -2.59
N GLN A 148 4.43 -11.24 -1.91
CA GLN A 148 4.66 -11.06 -0.47
C GLN A 148 4.06 -12.21 0.36
N ILE A 149 2.83 -12.63 0.07
CA ILE A 149 2.18 -13.76 0.76
C ILE A 149 2.99 -15.04 0.55
N THR A 150 3.43 -15.29 -0.69
CA THR A 150 4.24 -16.48 -1.01
C THR A 150 5.54 -16.49 -0.22
N LEU A 151 6.26 -15.36 -0.17
CA LEU A 151 7.49 -15.23 0.61
C LEU A 151 7.23 -15.41 2.10
N ASN A 152 6.20 -14.77 2.65
CA ASN A 152 5.86 -14.86 4.07
C ASN A 152 5.50 -16.29 4.50
N LEU A 153 4.74 -17.01 3.67
CA LEU A 153 4.40 -18.42 3.93
C LEU A 153 5.60 -19.33 3.78
N HIS A 154 6.43 -19.12 2.75
CA HIS A 154 7.60 -19.96 2.49
C HIS A 154 8.66 -19.85 3.61
N PHE A 155 8.93 -18.64 4.09
CA PHE A 155 9.95 -18.41 5.11
C PHE A 155 9.47 -18.56 6.55
N ASN A 156 8.16 -18.76 6.79
CA ASN A 156 7.58 -18.78 8.14
C ASN A 156 8.04 -17.59 9.00
N ALA A 157 8.29 -16.44 8.37
CA ALA A 157 8.97 -15.29 8.98
C ALA A 157 8.08 -14.49 9.93
N ILE A 158 6.78 -14.79 9.98
CA ILE A 158 5.84 -14.08 10.84
C ILE A 158 5.97 -14.63 12.25
N GLN A 159 6.72 -13.91 13.07
CA GLN A 159 6.88 -14.16 14.49
C GLN A 159 6.33 -12.98 15.30
N PRO A 160 5.76 -13.23 16.49
CA PRO A 160 5.33 -12.17 17.38
C PRO A 160 6.54 -11.33 17.80
N THR A 161 6.55 -10.06 17.42
CA THR A 161 7.50 -9.03 17.87
C THR A 161 7.01 -8.36 19.14
N ASP A 162 7.91 -7.73 19.89
CA ASP A 162 7.56 -6.83 21.00
C ASP A 162 6.88 -5.51 20.54
N GLU A 163 6.66 -5.36 19.24
CA GLU A 163 5.97 -4.22 18.64
C GLU A 163 4.45 -4.45 18.56
N MET A 164 3.72 -3.38 18.25
CA MET A 164 2.25 -3.34 18.29
C MET A 164 1.56 -4.21 17.24
N HIS A 165 2.31 -4.73 16.29
CA HIS A 165 1.83 -5.59 15.20
C HIS A 165 2.79 -6.74 15.02
N CYS A 166 2.25 -7.88 14.58
CA CYS A 166 3.07 -8.94 14.06
C CYS A 166 3.77 -8.47 12.80
N ASP A 167 5.09 -8.37 12.86
CA ASP A 167 5.90 -8.09 11.69
C ASP A 167 6.80 -9.30 11.38
N ALA A 168 7.30 -9.37 10.15
CA ALA A 168 8.30 -10.35 9.75
C ALA A 168 9.65 -9.99 10.36
N SER A 169 9.75 -10.10 11.69
CA SER A 169 11.01 -9.94 12.39
C SER A 169 11.77 -11.25 12.38
N VAL A 170 13.07 -11.11 12.11
CA VAL A 170 14.10 -12.12 12.37
C VAL A 170 14.18 -13.29 11.38
N ALA A 171 14.90 -13.05 10.27
CA ALA A 171 15.81 -14.05 9.67
C ALA A 171 16.85 -13.43 8.72
N VAL A 172 16.55 -12.26 8.12
CA VAL A 172 17.51 -11.57 7.23
C VAL A 172 18.41 -10.61 7.99
N GLY A 173 17.93 -10.01 9.09
CA GLY A 173 18.72 -9.13 9.95
C GLY A 173 19.91 -9.85 10.59
N ALA A 174 19.72 -11.00 11.24
CA ALA A 174 20.85 -11.75 11.79
C ALA A 174 21.81 -12.25 10.69
N SER A 175 21.29 -12.78 9.58
CA SER A 175 22.14 -13.24 8.48
C SER A 175 22.83 -12.12 7.69
N CYS A 176 22.35 -10.86 7.74
CA CYS A 176 23.04 -9.71 7.15
C CYS A 176 23.91 -8.95 8.16
N HIS A 177 23.58 -8.94 9.45
CA HIS A 177 24.38 -8.30 10.49
C HIS A 177 25.62 -9.14 10.85
N TYR A 178 25.63 -10.44 10.53
CA TYR A 178 26.83 -11.30 10.56
C TYR A 178 27.65 -11.29 9.25
N ILE A 179 27.23 -10.55 8.22
CA ILE A 179 28.11 -10.29 7.06
C ILE A 179 29.06 -9.18 7.46
N HIS A 180 30.10 -9.59 8.15
CA HIS A 180 31.31 -8.82 8.39
C HIS A 180 31.76 -8.16 7.06
N PRO A 181 32.20 -6.89 7.04
CA PRO A 181 32.56 -6.15 5.82
C PRO A 181 33.81 -6.66 5.07
N SER A 182 34.25 -7.89 5.33
CA SER A 182 35.57 -8.39 4.91
C SER A 182 35.58 -9.70 4.11
N LEU A 183 34.43 -10.23 3.66
CA LEU A 183 34.42 -11.40 2.75
C LEU A 183 33.97 -11.06 1.31
N PRO A 184 34.74 -11.46 0.28
CA PRO A 184 34.39 -11.23 -1.11
C PRO A 184 33.18 -12.09 -1.52
N LEU A 185 32.09 -11.38 -1.84
CA LEU A 185 30.78 -11.90 -2.24
C LEU A 185 30.82 -12.58 -3.62
N ARG A 186 30.60 -13.90 -3.66
CA ARG A 186 30.24 -14.62 -4.89
C ARG A 186 29.21 -15.71 -4.58
N GLY A 187 27.95 -15.31 -4.44
CA GLY A 187 26.83 -16.23 -4.19
C GLY A 187 25.47 -15.66 -4.61
N PRO A 188 24.54 -16.48 -5.13
CA PRO A 188 23.32 -16.03 -5.83
C PRO A 188 22.14 -15.58 -4.92
N SER A 189 22.31 -15.47 -3.61
CA SER A 189 21.25 -15.04 -2.66
C SER A 189 21.11 -13.52 -2.49
N LEU A 190 21.88 -12.72 -3.24
CA LEU A 190 21.96 -11.26 -3.15
C LEU A 190 20.71 -10.43 -3.54
N PRO A 191 19.78 -10.84 -4.43
CA PRO A 191 18.77 -9.90 -4.91
C PRO A 191 17.70 -9.56 -3.85
N VAL A 192 17.45 -10.46 -2.90
CA VAL A 192 16.39 -10.28 -1.89
C VAL A 192 16.81 -9.28 -0.81
N CYS A 193 18.05 -9.37 -0.30
CA CYS A 193 18.55 -8.41 0.69
C CYS A 193 18.72 -6.99 0.10
N ARG A 194 19.12 -6.90 -1.17
CA ARG A 194 19.30 -5.60 -1.84
C ARG A 194 17.96 -4.92 -2.14
N ALA A 195 16.93 -5.68 -2.51
CA ALA A 195 15.58 -5.17 -2.70
C ALA A 195 14.97 -4.67 -1.37
N GLN A 196 15.22 -5.36 -0.27
CA GLN A 196 14.68 -4.98 1.04
C GLN A 196 15.43 -3.80 1.67
N ALA A 197 16.76 -3.71 1.48
CA ALA A 197 17.57 -2.55 1.86
C ALA A 197 17.21 -1.30 1.05
N ALA A 198 16.89 -1.45 -0.24
CA ALA A 198 16.40 -0.34 -1.05
C ALA A 198 15.00 0.14 -0.58
N PHE A 199 14.15 -0.78 -0.12
CA PHE A 199 12.81 -0.47 0.38
C PHE A 199 12.84 0.22 1.76
N SER A 200 13.80 -0.12 2.63
CA SER A 200 13.99 0.54 3.92
C SER A 200 14.70 1.89 3.82
N ALA A 201 15.63 2.06 2.87
CA ALA A 201 16.26 3.36 2.59
C ALA A 201 15.28 4.42 2.03
N LEU A 202 14.16 3.99 1.45
CA LEU A 202 13.07 4.86 0.99
C LEU A 202 12.08 5.25 2.12
N ARG A 203 12.23 4.70 3.33
CA ARG A 203 11.34 4.95 4.48
C ARG A 203 11.91 5.96 5.49
N HIS A 204 13.09 6.52 5.23
CA HIS A 204 13.70 7.65 5.96
C HIS A 204 13.68 8.91 5.08
#